data_AF-A0AAN6UI64-F1
#
_entry.id   AF-A0AAN6UI64-F1
#
_cell.length_a   1.000
_cell.length_b   1.000
_cell.length_c   1.000
_cell.angle_alpha   90.00
_cell.angle_beta   90.00
_cell.angle_gamma   90.00
#
_symmetry.space_group_name_H-M   'P 1'
#
loop_
_entity.id
_entity.type
_entity.pdbx_description
1 polymer ?
#
loop_
_entity_poly.entity_id
_entity_poly.type
_entity_poly.pdbx_seq_one_letter_code
_entity_poly.pdbx_strand_id
1 'polypeptide(L)' 'IPRPLNRFMLYRKCHRALAAEFCKTILVGQQGVSIVCGVSWRLEPEEVRDKFRDWHAVETENHRKAFPRYKFAPGR' A
#
# COMPACT_ATOMS: atom_id res chain seq x y z
N ILE A 1 10.05 3.09 14.73
CA ILE A 1 9.89 2.09 13.64
C ILE A 1 8.55 2.34 12.96
N PRO A 2 8.52 2.65 11.65
CA PRO A 2 7.27 2.80 10.89
C PRO A 2 6.46 1.49 10.89
N ARG A 3 5.13 1.59 10.74
CA ARG A 3 4.27 0.40 10.65
C ARG A 3 4.59 -0.40 9.38
N PRO A 4 4.49 -1.74 9.41
CA PRO A 4 4.49 -2.53 8.18
C PRO A 4 3.33 -2.09 7.27
N LEU A 5 3.58 -2.07 5.96
CA LEU A 5 2.59 -1.64 4.97
C LEU A 5 1.50 -2.69 4.84
N ASN A 6 0.23 -2.29 4.95
CA ASN A 6 -0.88 -3.17 4.63
C ASN A 6 -0.96 -3.49 3.12
N ARG A 7 -1.75 -4.50 2.74
CA ARG A 7 -1.93 -4.92 1.33
C ARG A 7 -2.26 -3.78 0.35
N PHE A 8 -3.10 -2.83 0.76
CA PHE A 8 -3.47 -1.68 -0.07
C PHE A 8 -2.32 -0.66 -0.17
N MET A 9 -1.58 -0.45 0.91
CA MET A 9 -0.43 0.44 0.93
C MET A 9 0.73 -0.11 0.10
N LEU A 10 0.89 -1.45 0.03
CA LEU A 10 1.79 -2.11 -0.93
C LEU A 10 1.33 -1.87 -2.37
N TYR A 11 0.05 -2.10 -2.66
CA TYR A 11 -0.53 -1.85 -3.98
C TYR A 11 -0.30 -0.40 -4.44
N ARG A 12 -0.60 0.57 -3.57
CA ARG A 12 -0.38 2.00 -3.84
C ARG A 12 1.10 2.32 -4.05
N LYS A 13 2.01 1.67 -3.34
CA LYS A 13 3.46 1.88 -3.52
C LYS A 13 3.90 1.41 -4.91
N CYS A 14 3.45 0.24 -5.37
CA CYS A 14 3.76 -0.30 -6.70
C CYS A 14 3.16 0.56 -7.83
N HIS A 15 1.91 0.98 -7.67
CA HIS A 15 1.16 1.67 -8.73
C HIS A 15 1.24 3.20 -8.64
N ARG A 16 2.04 3.76 -7.73
CA ARG A 16 2.18 5.21 -7.57
C ARG A 16 2.63 5.89 -8.87
N ALA A 17 3.66 5.34 -9.52
CA ALA A 17 4.21 5.92 -10.74
C ALA A 17 3.16 5.89 -11.86
N LEU A 18 2.49 4.75 -12.04
CA LEU A 18 1.42 4.59 -13.00
C LEU A 18 0.25 5.56 -12.72
N ALA A 19 -0.21 5.62 -11.47
CA ALA A 19 -1.29 6.52 -11.08
C ALA A 19 -0.90 8.00 -11.19
N ALA A 20 0.37 8.35 -10.98
CA ALA A 20 0.86 9.70 -11.20
C ALA A 20 0.80 10.09 -12.68
N GLU A 21 1.14 9.19 -13.61
CA GLU A 21 0.96 9.43 -15.05
C GLU A 21 -0.50 9.68 -15.42
N PHE A 22 -1.43 8.89 -14.88
CA PHE A 22 -2.88 9.10 -15.09
C PHE A 22 -3.40 10.40 -14.46
N CYS A 23 -2.80 10.86 -13.37
CA CYS A 23 -3.25 12.05 -12.64
C CYS A 23 -2.65 13.37 -13.17
N LYS A 24 -1.65 13.34 -14.08
CA LYS A 24 -1.06 14.56 -14.67
C LYS A 24 -2.11 15.49 -15.30
N THR A 25 -3.22 14.94 -15.76
CA THR A 25 -4.26 15.66 -16.51
C THR A 25 -5.51 16.00 -15.70
N ILE A 26 -5.81 15.32 -14.58
CA ILE A 26 -7.14 15.38 -13.95
C ILE A 26 -7.12 15.87 -12.49
N LEU A 27 -6.10 15.54 -11.68
CA LEU A 27 -6.05 15.90 -10.24
C LEU A 27 -4.60 16.09 -9.77
N VAL A 28 -4.26 17.29 -9.31
CA VAL A 28 -2.88 17.65 -8.93
C VAL A 28 -2.52 17.04 -7.56
N GLY A 29 -1.53 16.13 -7.52
CA GLY A 29 -0.85 15.71 -6.29
C GLY A 29 -1.24 14.35 -5.70
N GLN A 30 -0.83 14.11 -4.45
CA GLN A 30 -0.96 12.79 -3.76
C GLN A 30 -2.42 12.34 -3.52
N GLN A 31 -3.38 13.27 -3.54
CA GLN A 31 -4.80 12.98 -3.42
C GLN A 31 -5.34 12.27 -4.67
N GLY A 32 -4.99 12.75 -5.87
CA GLY A 32 -5.38 12.10 -7.13
C GLY A 32 -4.89 10.65 -7.20
N VAL A 33 -3.61 10.43 -6.85
CA VAL A 33 -3.01 9.08 -6.79
C VAL A 33 -3.78 8.17 -5.84
N SER A 34 -4.19 8.67 -4.67
CA SER A 34 -4.93 7.85 -3.70
C SER A 34 -6.34 7.51 -4.16
N ILE A 35 -7.02 8.44 -4.86
CA ILE A 35 -8.34 8.19 -5.46
C ILE A 35 -8.23 7.14 -6.56
N VAL A 36 -7.30 7.32 -7.50
CA VAL A 36 -7.10 6.39 -8.62
C VAL A 36 -6.74 5.00 -8.11
N CYS A 37 -5.72 4.88 -7.25
CA CYS A 37 -5.37 3.58 -6.67
C CYS A 37 -6.52 2.97 -5.86
N GLY A 38 -7.34 3.78 -5.19
CA GLY A 38 -8.49 3.30 -4.42
C GLY A 38 -9.61 2.73 -5.31
N VAL A 39 -9.86 3.36 -6.46
CA VAL A 39 -10.81 2.86 -7.46
C VAL A 39 -10.24 1.60 -8.12
N SER A 40 -9.00 1.65 -8.61
CA SER A 40 -8.35 0.51 -9.26
C SER A 40 -8.33 -0.71 -8.35
N TRP A 41 -7.96 -0.56 -7.07
CA TRP A 41 -7.93 -1.66 -6.11
C TRP A 41 -9.26 -2.42 -5.95
N ARG A 42 -10.41 -1.75 -6.13
CA ARG A 42 -11.73 -2.40 -6.08
C ARG A 42 -12.09 -3.12 -7.38
N LEU A 43 -11.49 -2.71 -8.49
CA LEU A 43 -11.68 -3.30 -9.82
C LEU A 43 -10.68 -4.43 -10.10
N GLU A 44 -9.56 -4.46 -9.39
CA GLU A 44 -8.54 -5.51 -9.54
C GLU A 44 -9.14 -6.91 -9.31
N PRO A 45 -8.69 -7.90 -10.09
CA PRO A 45 -9.15 -9.26 -9.95
C PRO A 45 -8.65 -9.87 -8.62
N GLU A 46 -9.31 -10.93 -8.17
CA GLU A 46 -9.05 -11.53 -6.85
C GLU A 46 -7.62 -12.05 -6.73
N GLU A 47 -7.06 -12.63 -7.79
CA GLU A 47 -5.70 -13.15 -7.84
C GLU A 47 -4.65 -12.07 -7.58
N VAL A 48 -4.91 -10.83 -8.02
CA VAL A 48 -4.02 -9.69 -7.74
C VAL A 48 -4.13 -9.32 -6.26
N ARG A 49 -5.34 -9.20 -5.72
CA ARG A 49 -5.57 -8.87 -4.31
C ARG A 49 -4.96 -9.91 -3.37
N ASP A 50 -4.96 -11.17 -3.79
CA ASP A 50 -4.39 -12.31 -3.10
C ASP A 50 -2.87 -12.26 -3.06
N LYS A 51 -2.20 -11.93 -4.19
CA LYS A 51 -0.74 -11.69 -4.19
C LYS A 51 -0.33 -10.61 -3.19
N PHE A 52 -1.09 -9.51 -3.11
CA PHE A 52 -0.80 -8.44 -2.14
C PHE A 52 -1.11 -8.85 -0.69
N ARG A 53 -2.02 -9.79 -0.46
CA ARG A 53 -2.25 -10.40 0.87
C ARG A 53 -1.05 -11.25 1.28
N ASP A 54 -0.51 -12.05 0.37
CA ASP A 54 0.66 -12.91 0.64
C ASP A 54 1.90 -12.05 0.90
N TRP A 55 2.14 -11.02 0.09
CA TRP A 55 3.23 -10.07 0.33
C TRP A 55 3.10 -9.32 1.65
N HIS A 56 1.87 -8.95 2.05
CA HIS A 56 1.63 -8.37 3.36
C HIS A 56 1.99 -9.33 4.51
N ALA A 57 1.69 -10.63 4.36
CA ALA A 57 2.06 -11.64 5.36
C ALA A 57 3.60 -11.75 5.49
N VAL A 58 4.31 -11.80 4.35
CA VAL A 58 5.78 -11.81 4.32
C VAL A 58 6.37 -10.56 4.95
N GLU A 59 5.85 -9.37 4.61
CA GLU A 59 6.33 -8.09 5.16
C GLU A 59 6.11 -8.03 6.67
N THR A 60 4.96 -8.49 7.16
CA THR A 60 4.64 -8.53 8.60
C THR A 60 5.57 -9.46 9.35
N GLU A 61 5.85 -10.64 8.81
CA GLU A 61 6.76 -11.60 9.43
C GLU A 61 8.21 -11.10 9.41
N ASN A 62 8.65 -10.49 8.30
CA ASN A 62 9.97 -9.87 8.22
C ASN A 62 10.10 -8.71 9.20
N HIS A 63 9.05 -7.90 9.35
CA HIS A 63 9.03 -6.81 10.33
C HIS A 63 9.13 -7.34 11.77
N ARG A 64 8.43 -8.43 12.09
CA ARG A 64 8.49 -9.09 13.40
C ARG A 64 9.87 -9.67 13.68
N LYS A 65 10.51 -10.29 12.68
CA LYS A 65 11.89 -10.81 12.77
C LYS A 65 12.91 -9.68 12.94
N ALA A 66 12.79 -8.61 12.16
CA ALA A 66 13.70 -7.46 12.21
C ALA A 66 13.53 -6.63 13.48
N PHE A 67 12.30 -6.52 13.99
CA PHE A 67 11.97 -5.73 15.18
C PHE A 67 11.13 -6.54 16.19
N PRO A 68 11.72 -7.54 16.88
CA PRO A 68 10.99 -8.40 17.82
C PRO A 68 10.37 -7.65 19.01
N ARG A 69 10.92 -6.48 19.35
CA ARG A 69 10.46 -5.60 20.43
C ARG A 69 9.56 -4.46 19.95
N TYR A 70 9.15 -4.46 18.68
CA TYR A 70 8.28 -3.43 18.15
C TYR A 70 6.90 -3.51 18.79
N LYS A 71 6.45 -2.39 19.38
CA LYS A 71 5.08 -2.18 19.82
C LYS A 71 4.59 -0.87 19.23
N PHE A 72 3.46 -0.91 18.54
CA PHE A 72 2.85 0.30 18.01
C PHE A 72 2.33 1.16 19.16
N ALA A 73 2.89 2.37 19.28
CA ALA A 73 2.39 3.42 20.16
C ALA A 73 1.95 4.58 19.25
N PRO A 74 0.65 4.80 19.04
CA PRO A 74 0.20 6.02 18.37
C PRO A 74 0.69 7.21 19.20
N GLY A 75 1.40 8.14 18.57
CA GLY A 75 1.85 9.37 19.21
C GLY A 75 0.65 10.09 19.83
N ARG A 76 0.82 10.57 21.06
CA ARG A 76 -0.16 11.41 21.72
C ARG A 76 -0.24 12.76 21.01
#